data_AF-A0A674K121-F1
#
_entry.id   AF-A0A674K121-F1
#
_cell.length_a   1.000
_cell.length_b   1.000
_cell.length_c   1.000
_cell.angle_alpha   90.00
_cell.angle_beta   90.00
_cell.angle_gamma   90.00
#
_symmetry.space_group_name_H-M   'P 1'
#
loop_
_entity.id
_entity.type
_entity.pdbx_description
1 polymer ?
#
loop_
_entity_poly.entity_id
_entity_poly.type
_entity_poly.pdbx_seq_one_letter_code
_entity_poly.pdbx_strand_id
1 'polypeptide(L)'
;MALGSLLLLMLPWLVTAGRAATPGCKIRITSKGLELVKQEGLRFVEQELEHISIPDLHGKEGQFQYNISGVKVTDLQLALSNLHFRPPQHLAFNINNASISLRFRRQLLYWFFYDIGSINASAEDVNIRTRLKLSMDKVGRLKISNISCNASIARMQTGFTGTLRKVYEFLSTFATTGIRFLVNRQICPALRYAGLVQLNSLLDTVSVRSPVDEHISIDYSLLSSPVVSPDTLDLDFKGMFYYRWNETLANQAVAPVIKETERMVYVAFSEYFFNSAMDAYYQAGVLSMEIAGEEVRRDGVVGVQMGGGAGVLGVQMG
;
A
#
# COMPACT_ATOMS: atom_id res chain seq x y z
N MET A 1 8.56 -66.24 11.20
CA MET A 1 8.32 -65.32 12.33
C MET A 1 9.56 -65.40 13.19
N ALA A 2 10.48 -64.45 13.25
CA ALA A 2 10.32 -63.04 13.54
C ALA A 2 11.39 -62.23 12.79
N LEU A 3 10.96 -61.50 11.76
CA LEU A 3 11.75 -60.52 11.02
C LEU A 3 11.35 -59.10 11.44
N GLY A 4 10.89 -58.95 12.69
CA GLY A 4 10.21 -57.77 13.22
C GLY A 4 10.93 -57.10 14.38
N SER A 5 12.26 -57.23 14.48
CA SER A 5 13.03 -56.72 15.63
C SER A 5 14.24 -55.85 15.23
N LEU A 6 14.20 -55.23 14.04
CA LEU A 6 15.27 -54.33 13.57
C LEU A 6 14.78 -52.96 13.05
N LEU A 7 13.52 -52.59 13.32
CA LEU A 7 12.97 -51.29 12.90
C LEU A 7 12.81 -50.28 14.04
N LEU A 8 13.43 -50.55 15.19
CA LEU A 8 13.35 -49.73 16.41
C LEU A 8 14.66 -49.01 16.76
N LEU A 9 15.62 -48.97 15.82
CA LEU A 9 16.76 -48.07 15.90
C LEU A 9 16.35 -46.66 15.44
N MET A 10 15.63 -45.99 16.33
CA MET A 10 15.89 -44.62 16.78
C MET A 10 16.54 -43.70 15.73
N LEU A 11 15.75 -43.22 14.78
CA LEU A 11 15.97 -41.91 14.17
C LEU A 11 15.20 -40.89 15.05
N PRO A 12 15.85 -40.19 16.01
CA PRO A 12 15.28 -38.93 16.42
C PRO A 12 15.41 -38.01 15.21
N TRP A 13 14.31 -37.89 14.47
CA TRP A 13 14.08 -36.78 13.57
C TRP A 13 14.29 -35.53 14.42
N LEU A 14 15.46 -34.89 14.31
CA LEU A 14 15.60 -33.50 14.69
C LEU A 14 14.71 -32.74 13.72
N VAL A 15 13.44 -32.61 14.09
CA VAL A 15 12.61 -31.51 13.64
C VAL A 15 13.22 -30.29 14.32
N THR A 16 14.27 -29.73 13.71
CA THR A 16 14.56 -28.32 13.90
C THR A 16 13.37 -27.58 13.32
N ALA A 17 12.30 -27.46 14.12
CA ALA A 17 11.26 -26.49 13.87
C ALA A 17 12.02 -25.16 13.82
N GLY A 18 12.21 -24.62 12.62
CA GLY A 18 12.79 -23.30 12.44
C GLY A 18 11.95 -22.36 13.29
N ARG A 19 12.51 -21.90 14.42
CA ARG A 19 11.85 -20.92 15.26
C ARG A 19 11.59 -19.72 14.36
N ALA A 20 10.32 -19.33 14.23
CA ALA A 20 9.98 -18.07 13.60
C ALA A 20 10.82 -16.98 14.26
N ALA A 21 11.53 -16.18 13.45
CA ALA A 21 12.43 -15.17 13.97
C ALA A 21 11.65 -14.17 14.83
N THR A 22 12.11 -13.95 16.06
CA THR A 22 11.46 -13.02 16.98
C THR A 22 11.73 -11.57 16.52
N PRO A 23 10.71 -10.69 16.46
CA PRO A 23 10.90 -9.31 16.05
C PRO A 23 11.68 -8.49 17.09
N GLY A 24 12.62 -7.69 16.61
CA GLY A 24 13.25 -6.62 17.39
C GLY A 24 12.32 -5.41 17.53
N CYS A 25 11.53 -5.15 16.49
CA CYS A 25 10.56 -4.06 16.44
C CYS A 25 9.26 -4.56 15.83
N LYS A 26 8.13 -4.16 16.40
CA LYS A 26 6.80 -4.41 15.86
C LYS A 26 6.08 -3.09 15.64
N ILE A 27 5.54 -2.88 14.45
CA ILE A 27 4.70 -1.73 14.12
C ILE A 27 3.28 -2.22 13.89
N ARG A 28 2.32 -1.55 14.53
CA ARG A 28 0.88 -1.75 14.30
C ARG A 28 0.28 -0.49 13.73
N ILE A 29 -0.43 -0.63 12.62
CA ILE A 29 -1.27 0.43 12.04
C ILE A 29 -2.73 0.07 12.32
N THR A 30 -3.49 1.00 12.90
CA THR A 30 -4.90 0.79 13.23
C THR A 30 -5.82 1.38 12.15
N SER A 31 -7.12 1.13 12.27
CA SER A 31 -8.12 1.75 11.37
C SER A 31 -8.05 3.28 11.39
N LYS A 32 -7.64 3.90 12.50
CA LYS A 32 -7.44 5.37 12.58
C LYS A 32 -6.28 5.82 11.69
N GLY A 33 -5.18 5.06 11.67
CA GLY A 33 -4.06 5.33 10.76
C GLY A 33 -4.42 5.05 9.31
N LEU A 34 -5.21 3.99 9.06
CA LEU A 34 -5.67 3.65 7.72
C LEU A 34 -6.58 4.72 7.11
N GLU A 35 -7.35 5.45 7.92
CA GLU A 35 -8.17 6.57 7.45
C GLU A 35 -7.32 7.72 6.89
N LEU A 36 -6.15 7.99 7.47
CA LEU A 36 -5.21 8.97 6.91
C LEU A 36 -4.61 8.47 5.58
N VAL A 37 -4.26 7.19 5.50
CA VAL A 37 -3.81 6.55 4.25
C VAL A 37 -4.91 6.62 3.18
N LYS A 38 -6.19 6.52 3.57
CA LYS A 38 -7.32 6.66 2.64
C LYS A 38 -7.35 8.04 1.99
N GLN A 39 -7.10 9.10 2.75
CA GLN A 39 -7.15 10.47 2.23
C GLN A 39 -6.09 10.70 1.14
N GLU A 40 -4.84 10.31 1.39
CA GLU A 40 -3.78 10.41 0.38
C GLU A 40 -3.98 9.41 -0.77
N GLY A 41 -4.48 8.20 -0.46
CA GLY A 41 -4.79 7.18 -1.46
C GLY A 41 -5.91 7.59 -2.41
N LEU A 42 -6.89 8.37 -1.94
CA LEU A 42 -7.95 8.92 -2.79
C LEU A 42 -7.39 9.90 -3.83
N ARG A 43 -6.56 10.85 -3.40
CA ARG A 43 -5.92 11.81 -4.31
C ARG A 43 -5.06 11.10 -5.35
N PHE A 44 -4.32 10.07 -4.93
CA PHE A 44 -3.57 9.23 -5.86
C PHE A 44 -4.49 8.56 -6.89
N VAL A 45 -5.61 7.96 -6.46
CA VAL A 45 -6.58 7.34 -7.36
C VAL A 45 -7.23 8.34 -8.31
N GLU A 46 -7.56 9.55 -7.85
CA GLU A 46 -8.09 10.63 -8.68
C GLU A 46 -7.11 10.98 -9.81
N GLN A 47 -5.84 11.20 -9.47
CA GLN A 47 -4.78 11.50 -10.44
C GLN A 47 -4.63 10.38 -11.48
N GLU A 48 -4.65 9.13 -11.05
CA GLU A 48 -4.56 7.97 -11.96
C GLU A 48 -5.77 7.85 -12.87
N LEU A 49 -6.98 8.12 -12.35
CA LEU A 49 -8.21 8.03 -13.12
C LEU A 49 -8.41 9.22 -14.06
N GLU A 50 -7.88 10.40 -13.75
CA GLU A 50 -7.88 11.56 -14.66
C GLU A 50 -7.04 11.32 -15.92
N HIS A 51 -5.92 10.60 -15.77
CA HIS A 51 -4.96 10.37 -16.86
C HIS A 51 -5.17 9.04 -17.60
N ILE A 52 -6.33 8.40 -17.45
CA ILE A 52 -6.60 7.12 -18.13
C ILE A 52 -6.64 7.30 -19.65
N SER A 53 -5.99 6.36 -20.35
CA SER A 53 -6.05 6.29 -21.80
C SER A 53 -7.28 5.50 -22.24
N ILE A 54 -8.29 6.20 -22.76
CA ILE A 54 -9.49 5.60 -23.34
C ILE A 54 -9.34 5.62 -24.87
N PRO A 55 -9.44 4.45 -25.55
CA PRO A 55 -9.22 4.37 -26.98
C PRO A 55 -10.34 5.06 -27.77
N ASP A 56 -9.97 5.60 -28.92
CA ASP A 56 -10.91 6.19 -29.88
C ASP A 56 -11.82 5.11 -30.49
N LEU A 57 -13.04 5.50 -30.85
CA LEU A 57 -14.05 4.65 -31.46
C LEU A 57 -14.45 5.21 -32.82
N HIS A 58 -14.37 4.39 -33.85
CA HIS A 58 -14.81 4.75 -35.19
C HIS A 58 -15.53 3.57 -35.85
N GLY A 59 -16.46 3.86 -36.75
CA GLY A 59 -17.20 2.82 -37.43
C GLY A 59 -18.37 3.34 -38.25
N LYS A 60 -19.16 2.39 -38.76
CA LYS A 60 -20.40 2.66 -39.49
C LYS A 60 -21.52 1.83 -38.90
N GLU A 61 -22.64 2.48 -38.57
CA GLU A 61 -23.82 1.83 -38.03
C GLU A 61 -25.06 2.34 -38.78
N GLY A 62 -25.65 1.46 -39.59
CA GLY A 62 -26.72 1.84 -40.52
C GLY A 62 -26.26 2.94 -41.49
N GLN A 63 -26.91 4.10 -41.40
CA GLN A 63 -26.59 5.29 -42.22
C GLN A 63 -25.62 6.26 -41.54
N PHE A 64 -25.17 5.97 -40.32
CA PHE A 64 -24.21 6.79 -39.59
C PHE A 64 -22.80 6.27 -39.84
N GLN A 65 -21.89 7.16 -40.21
CA GLN A 65 -20.45 6.96 -40.03
C GLN A 65 -20.02 7.83 -38.85
N TYR A 66 -19.27 7.27 -37.92
CA TYR A 66 -18.87 7.98 -36.71
C TYR A 66 -17.37 7.84 -36.44
N ASN A 67 -16.81 8.89 -35.87
CA ASN A 67 -15.49 8.91 -35.26
C ASN A 67 -15.57 9.72 -33.96
N ILE A 68 -15.33 9.04 -32.85
CA ILE A 68 -15.33 9.56 -31.50
C ILE A 68 -13.91 9.44 -30.97
N SER A 69 -13.30 10.59 -30.67
CA SER A 69 -11.89 10.65 -30.33
C SER A 69 -11.59 11.55 -29.14
N GLY A 70 -10.43 11.33 -28.53
CA GLY A 70 -9.93 12.18 -27.46
C GLY A 70 -10.83 12.16 -26.23
N VAL A 71 -11.27 10.97 -25.83
CA VAL A 71 -12.04 10.78 -24.60
C VAL A 71 -11.15 11.07 -23.40
N LYS A 72 -11.51 12.08 -22.62
CA LYS A 72 -10.77 12.53 -21.44
C LYS A 72 -11.69 12.62 -20.24
N VAL A 73 -11.19 12.21 -19.09
CA VAL A 73 -11.81 12.50 -17.79
C VAL A 73 -11.56 13.97 -17.48
N THR A 74 -12.61 14.67 -17.03
CA THR A 74 -12.54 16.11 -16.71
C THR A 74 -12.84 16.41 -15.26
N ASP A 75 -13.60 15.54 -14.59
CA ASP A 75 -13.95 15.67 -13.17
C ASP A 75 -14.26 14.28 -12.59
N LEU A 76 -13.90 14.07 -11.34
CA LEU A 76 -14.12 12.82 -10.59
C LEU A 76 -14.71 13.15 -9.23
N GLN A 77 -15.80 12.49 -8.88
CA GLN A 77 -16.43 12.62 -7.56
C GLN A 77 -16.45 11.28 -6.86
N LEU A 78 -15.49 11.04 -5.97
CA LEU A 78 -15.25 9.76 -5.29
C LEU A 78 -15.63 9.79 -3.79
N ALA A 79 -16.63 10.61 -3.42
CA ALA A 79 -16.93 10.97 -2.04
C ALA A 79 -17.24 9.76 -1.12
N LEU A 80 -17.98 8.75 -1.60
CA LEU A 80 -18.33 7.57 -0.81
C LEU A 80 -17.28 6.46 -0.94
N SER A 81 -16.11 6.74 -0.39
CA SER A 81 -14.97 5.83 -0.40
C SER A 81 -14.62 5.27 0.98
N ASN A 82 -14.16 4.03 1.00
CA ASN A 82 -13.79 3.31 2.21
C ASN A 82 -12.53 2.46 1.98
N LEU A 83 -11.55 2.60 2.86
CA LEU A 83 -10.35 1.77 2.93
C LEU A 83 -10.37 1.02 4.27
N HIS A 84 -10.35 -0.31 4.22
CA HIS A 84 -10.43 -1.14 5.42
C HIS A 84 -9.55 -2.39 5.29
N PHE A 85 -9.22 -2.96 6.44
CA PHE A 85 -8.49 -4.20 6.52
C PHE A 85 -9.36 -5.39 6.13
N ARG A 86 -8.78 -6.31 5.35
CA ARG A 86 -9.41 -7.55 4.95
C ARG A 86 -8.47 -8.73 5.20
N PRO A 87 -8.63 -9.45 6.31
CA PRO A 87 -7.81 -10.62 6.62
C PRO A 87 -7.81 -11.67 5.50
N PRO A 88 -6.71 -12.43 5.32
CA PRO A 88 -5.52 -12.44 6.19
C PRO A 88 -4.42 -11.42 5.83
N GLN A 89 -4.39 -10.90 4.60
CA GLN A 89 -3.27 -10.10 4.08
C GLN A 89 -3.73 -9.04 3.06
N HIS A 90 -4.99 -8.59 3.11
CA HIS A 90 -5.51 -7.65 2.13
C HIS A 90 -5.89 -6.31 2.74
N LEU A 91 -5.69 -5.25 1.96
CA LEU A 91 -6.41 -3.99 2.12
C LEU A 91 -7.52 -3.95 1.08
N ALA A 92 -8.71 -3.53 1.47
CA ALA A 92 -9.85 -3.39 0.58
C ALA A 92 -10.21 -1.91 0.45
N PHE A 93 -10.10 -1.40 -0.77
CA PHE A 93 -10.46 -0.05 -1.15
C PHE A 93 -11.71 -0.07 -2.03
N ASN A 94 -12.79 0.50 -1.53
CA ASN A 94 -14.08 0.51 -2.20
C ASN A 94 -14.53 1.95 -2.42
N ILE A 95 -14.98 2.25 -3.64
CA ILE A 95 -15.68 3.48 -3.98
C ILE A 95 -17.08 3.07 -4.42
N ASN A 96 -18.09 3.70 -3.84
CA ASN A 96 -19.48 3.46 -4.23
C ASN A 96 -20.09 4.76 -4.74
N ASN A 97 -21.06 4.65 -5.65
CA ASN A 97 -21.83 5.79 -6.14
C ASN A 97 -20.99 7.01 -6.56
N ALA A 98 -19.88 6.76 -7.25
CA ALA A 98 -19.04 7.82 -7.80
C ALA A 98 -19.63 8.36 -9.11
N SER A 99 -19.21 9.59 -9.45
CA SER A 99 -19.50 10.23 -10.74
C SER A 99 -18.20 10.52 -11.48
N ILE A 100 -18.18 10.23 -12.78
CA ILE A 100 -17.02 10.49 -13.66
C ILE A 100 -17.49 11.33 -14.84
N SER A 101 -17.06 12.59 -14.88
CA SER A 101 -17.32 13.46 -16.02
C SER A 101 -16.29 13.26 -17.11
N LEU A 102 -16.76 13.19 -18.34
CA LEU A 102 -16.00 12.88 -19.53
C LEU A 102 -16.25 13.94 -20.59
N ARG A 103 -15.21 14.26 -21.36
CA ARG A 103 -15.31 15.06 -22.57
C ARG A 103 -14.69 14.31 -23.74
N PHE A 104 -15.37 14.31 -24.88
CA PHE A 104 -14.85 13.70 -26.09
C PHE A 104 -15.27 14.48 -27.34
N ARG A 105 -14.51 14.32 -28.41
CA ARG A 105 -14.82 14.87 -29.73
C ARG A 105 -15.69 13.89 -30.49
N ARG A 106 -16.76 14.39 -31.13
CA ARG A 106 -17.57 13.64 -32.07
C ARG A 106 -17.42 14.17 -33.49
N GLN A 107 -17.42 13.24 -34.43
CA GLN A 107 -17.54 13.47 -35.85
C GLN A 107 -18.54 12.47 -36.39
N LEU A 108 -19.69 12.94 -36.86
CA LEU A 108 -20.77 12.12 -37.38
C LEU A 108 -21.09 12.52 -38.81
N LEU A 109 -21.31 11.54 -39.67
CA LEU A 109 -21.84 11.70 -41.01
C LEU A 109 -23.13 10.90 -41.13
N TYR A 110 -24.23 11.59 -41.43
CA TYR A 110 -25.54 10.99 -41.69
C TYR A 110 -26.07 11.46 -43.04
N TRP A 111 -26.12 10.52 -44.00
CA TRP A 111 -26.51 10.74 -45.40
C TRP A 111 -25.64 11.79 -46.14
N PHE A 112 -25.88 13.08 -45.93
CA PHE A 112 -25.09 14.22 -46.44
C PHE A 112 -24.84 15.31 -45.38
N PHE A 113 -25.30 15.10 -44.15
CA PHE A 113 -25.07 16.00 -43.02
C PHE A 113 -23.83 15.58 -42.24
N TYR A 114 -22.93 16.54 -42.02
CA TYR A 114 -21.77 16.39 -41.17
C TYR A 114 -21.98 17.14 -39.86
N ASP A 115 -21.71 16.47 -38.76
CA ASP A 115 -21.88 17.02 -37.42
C ASP A 115 -20.61 16.78 -36.59
N ILE A 116 -19.89 17.86 -36.28
CA ILE A 116 -18.60 17.84 -35.61
C ILE A 116 -18.65 18.74 -34.37
N GLY A 117 -18.18 18.24 -33.22
CA GLY A 117 -18.15 19.04 -31.99
C GLY A 117 -17.58 18.26 -30.81
N SER A 118 -17.56 18.86 -29.61
CA SER A 118 -17.27 18.14 -28.37
C SER A 118 -18.53 17.92 -27.56
N ILE A 119 -18.66 16.74 -26.95
CA ILE A 119 -19.76 16.41 -26.04
C ILE A 119 -19.18 16.15 -24.65
N ASN A 120 -19.93 16.60 -23.65
CA ASN A 120 -19.73 16.19 -22.27
C ASN A 120 -20.66 15.03 -21.94
N ALA A 121 -20.15 14.05 -21.21
CA ALA A 121 -20.92 12.94 -20.70
C ALA A 121 -20.57 12.70 -19.23
N SER A 122 -21.48 12.11 -18.49
CA SER A 122 -21.26 11.72 -17.10
C SER A 122 -21.57 10.25 -16.91
N ALA A 123 -20.65 9.50 -16.32
CA ALA A 123 -20.89 8.15 -15.84
C ALA A 123 -21.33 8.23 -14.37
N GLU A 124 -22.54 7.75 -14.09
CA GLU A 124 -23.17 7.83 -12.77
C GLU A 124 -23.28 6.45 -12.12
N ASP A 125 -23.36 6.46 -10.79
CA ASP A 125 -23.36 5.29 -9.92
C ASP A 125 -22.18 4.36 -10.22
N VAL A 126 -20.97 4.92 -10.33
CA VAL A 126 -19.75 4.15 -10.55
C VAL A 126 -19.35 3.47 -9.24
N ASN A 127 -19.17 2.16 -9.28
CA ASN A 127 -18.73 1.36 -8.15
C ASN A 127 -17.42 0.66 -8.49
N ILE A 128 -16.41 0.85 -7.64
CA ILE A 128 -15.06 0.29 -7.80
C ILE A 128 -14.72 -0.46 -6.52
N ARG A 129 -14.33 -1.73 -6.65
CA ARG A 129 -13.91 -2.57 -5.55
C ARG A 129 -12.53 -3.13 -5.83
N THR A 130 -11.57 -2.73 -5.03
CA THR A 130 -10.16 -3.09 -5.17
C THR A 130 -9.69 -3.82 -3.91
N ARG A 131 -8.93 -4.90 -4.07
CA ARG A 131 -8.23 -5.57 -2.96
C ARG A 131 -6.76 -5.67 -3.28
N LEU A 132 -5.92 -5.12 -2.41
CA LEU A 132 -4.47 -5.15 -2.50
C LEU A 132 -3.94 -6.22 -1.54
N LYS A 133 -3.17 -7.18 -2.04
CA LYS A 133 -2.52 -8.21 -1.21
C LYS A 133 -1.15 -7.73 -0.77
N LEU A 134 -1.00 -7.52 0.54
CA LEU A 134 0.27 -7.17 1.17
C LEU A 134 1.15 -8.41 1.33
N SER A 135 2.45 -8.22 1.18
CA SER A 135 3.44 -9.30 1.24
C SER A 135 4.82 -8.75 1.57
N MET A 136 5.73 -9.66 1.91
CA MET A 136 7.15 -9.37 2.05
C MET A 136 7.92 -9.89 0.83
N ASP A 137 8.86 -9.09 0.31
CA ASP A 137 9.78 -9.53 -0.74
C ASP A 137 10.97 -10.36 -0.21
N LYS A 138 11.87 -10.78 -1.11
CA LYS A 138 13.01 -11.64 -0.73
C LYS A 138 14.06 -10.95 0.15
N VAL A 139 14.09 -9.62 0.18
CA VAL A 139 15.03 -8.83 0.99
C VAL A 139 14.37 -8.21 2.22
N GLY A 140 13.12 -8.57 2.51
CA GLY A 140 12.39 -8.11 3.68
C GLY A 140 11.72 -6.75 3.51
N ARG A 141 11.37 -6.33 2.28
CA ARG A 141 10.56 -5.12 2.05
C ARG A 141 9.07 -5.43 1.97
N LEU A 142 8.26 -4.46 2.37
CA LEU A 142 6.82 -4.49 2.12
C LEU A 142 6.55 -4.30 0.63
N LYS A 143 5.70 -5.16 0.05
CA LYS A 143 5.21 -5.03 -1.33
C LYS A 143 3.75 -5.42 -1.47
N ILE A 144 3.13 -4.89 -2.52
CA ILE A 144 1.85 -5.38 -3.04
C ILE A 144 2.13 -6.53 -4.02
N SER A 145 1.78 -7.76 -3.65
CA SER A 145 2.00 -8.94 -4.50
C SER A 145 0.91 -9.17 -5.54
N ASN A 146 -0.31 -8.71 -5.25
CA ASN A 146 -1.45 -8.90 -6.14
C ASN A 146 -2.49 -7.80 -5.90
N ILE A 147 -3.24 -7.46 -6.95
CA ILE A 147 -4.39 -6.57 -6.90
C ILE A 147 -5.57 -7.19 -7.65
N SER A 148 -6.69 -7.34 -6.96
CA SER A 148 -7.98 -7.66 -7.59
C SER A 148 -8.78 -6.38 -7.73
N CYS A 149 -9.40 -6.16 -8.88
CA CYS A 149 -10.25 -4.99 -9.15
C CYS A 149 -11.51 -5.43 -9.88
N ASN A 150 -12.66 -4.90 -9.45
CA ASN A 150 -13.93 -4.97 -10.14
C ASN A 150 -14.52 -3.56 -10.20
N ALA A 151 -14.80 -3.08 -11.40
CA ALA A 151 -15.44 -1.80 -11.66
C ALA A 151 -16.75 -2.02 -12.42
N SER A 152 -17.75 -1.22 -12.08
CA SER A 152 -19.03 -1.20 -12.76
C SER A 152 -19.60 0.20 -12.81
N ILE A 153 -20.14 0.57 -13.96
CA ILE A 153 -20.85 1.83 -14.19
C ILE A 153 -22.32 1.49 -14.39
N ALA A 154 -23.25 2.06 -13.60
CA ALA A 154 -24.67 1.73 -13.75
C ALA A 154 -25.32 2.50 -14.90
N ARG A 155 -25.05 3.81 -15.00
CA ARG A 155 -25.67 4.69 -16.00
C ARG A 155 -24.65 5.63 -16.62
N MET A 156 -24.96 6.07 -17.84
CA MET A 156 -24.20 7.11 -18.51
C MET A 156 -25.17 8.12 -19.12
N GLN A 157 -24.90 9.40 -18.91
CA GLN A 157 -25.71 10.53 -19.39
C GLN A 157 -24.87 11.37 -20.34
N THR A 158 -25.50 12.01 -21.32
CA THR A 158 -24.82 12.93 -22.24
C THR A 158 -25.46 14.30 -22.15
N GLY A 159 -24.63 15.34 -22.08
CA GLY A 159 -25.05 16.74 -22.12
C GLY A 159 -25.23 17.22 -23.56
N PHE A 160 -26.10 16.56 -24.34
CA PHE A 160 -26.36 16.97 -25.72
C PHE A 160 -27.49 17.99 -25.79
N THR A 161 -27.27 19.08 -26.52
CA THR A 161 -28.28 20.07 -26.89
C THR A 161 -28.34 20.17 -28.41
N GLY A 162 -29.46 19.75 -29.01
CA GLY A 162 -29.66 19.80 -30.46
C GLY A 162 -31.05 19.34 -30.88
N THR A 163 -31.45 19.69 -32.10
CA THR A 163 -32.82 19.50 -32.62
C THR A 163 -33.00 18.26 -33.49
N LEU A 164 -31.92 17.65 -33.97
CA LEU A 164 -31.96 16.46 -34.84
C LEU A 164 -32.12 15.17 -34.02
N ARG A 165 -33.38 14.75 -33.83
CA ARG A 165 -33.76 13.56 -33.05
C ARG A 165 -32.95 12.30 -33.36
N LYS A 166 -32.70 11.97 -34.63
CA LYS A 166 -31.92 10.78 -35.01
C LYS A 166 -30.46 10.81 -34.57
N VAL A 167 -29.81 11.98 -34.63
CA VAL A 167 -28.42 12.16 -34.18
C VAL A 167 -28.34 12.01 -32.66
N TYR A 168 -29.33 12.57 -31.95
CA TYR A 168 -29.47 12.42 -30.50
C TYR A 168 -29.68 10.96 -30.08
N GLU A 169 -30.60 10.23 -30.73
CA GLU A 169 -30.86 8.81 -30.45
C GLU A 169 -29.58 7.96 -30.64
N PHE A 170 -28.83 8.19 -31.73
CA PHE A 170 -27.56 7.52 -31.99
C PHE A 170 -26.52 7.81 -30.90
N LEU A 171 -26.27 9.09 -30.60
CA LEU A 171 -25.28 9.50 -29.60
C LEU A 171 -25.61 9.01 -28.19
N SER A 172 -26.89 9.04 -27.82
CA SER A 172 -27.35 8.53 -26.54
C SER A 172 -27.10 7.02 -26.43
N THR A 173 -27.46 6.25 -27.45
CA THR A 173 -27.20 4.80 -27.50
C THR A 173 -25.70 4.52 -27.45
N PHE A 174 -24.91 5.25 -28.23
CA PHE A 174 -23.47 5.11 -28.31
C PHE A 174 -22.78 5.42 -26.97
N ALA A 175 -23.19 6.48 -26.27
CA ALA A 175 -22.64 6.80 -24.96
C ALA A 175 -23.03 5.75 -23.91
N THR A 176 -24.32 5.39 -23.86
CA THR A 176 -24.86 4.43 -22.87
C THR A 176 -24.30 3.02 -23.01
N THR A 177 -23.84 2.62 -24.20
CA THR A 177 -23.27 1.29 -24.45
C THR A 177 -21.78 1.34 -24.75
N GLY A 178 -21.37 2.01 -25.83
CA GLY A 178 -19.98 2.05 -26.32
C GLY A 178 -19.01 2.72 -25.34
N ILE A 179 -19.22 4.00 -25.03
CA ILE A 179 -18.31 4.72 -24.12
C ILE A 179 -18.36 4.12 -22.72
N ARG A 180 -19.55 3.81 -22.20
CA ARG A 180 -19.70 3.11 -20.92
C ARG A 180 -18.87 1.83 -20.86
N PHE A 181 -18.92 0.99 -21.90
CA PHE A 181 -18.14 -0.24 -21.97
C PHE A 181 -16.63 0.03 -21.96
N LEU A 182 -16.16 1.01 -22.75
CA LEU A 182 -14.74 1.37 -22.80
C LEU A 182 -14.22 1.88 -21.46
N VAL A 183 -14.91 2.85 -20.86
CA VAL A 183 -14.50 3.44 -19.57
C VAL A 183 -14.47 2.35 -18.50
N ASN A 184 -15.52 1.51 -18.43
CA ASN A 184 -15.58 0.41 -17.48
C ASN A 184 -14.41 -0.58 -17.64
N ARG A 185 -13.97 -0.81 -18.88
CA ARG A 185 -12.84 -1.69 -19.18
C ARG A 185 -11.48 -1.07 -18.82
N GLN A 186 -11.37 0.26 -18.80
CA GLN A 186 -10.09 0.96 -18.54
C GLN A 186 -9.83 1.29 -17.06
N ILE A 187 -10.87 1.44 -16.24
CA ILE A 187 -10.72 1.75 -14.80
C ILE A 187 -9.81 0.72 -14.11
N CYS A 188 -10.11 -0.56 -14.24
CA CYS A 188 -9.35 -1.59 -13.52
C CYS A 188 -7.89 -1.70 -14.00
N PRO A 189 -7.58 -1.79 -15.31
CA PRO A 189 -6.19 -1.76 -15.77
C PRO A 189 -5.37 -0.59 -15.22
N ALA A 190 -5.93 0.62 -15.20
CA ALA A 190 -5.27 1.80 -14.63
C ALA A 190 -4.97 1.60 -13.14
N LEU A 191 -5.97 1.21 -12.34
CA LEU A 191 -5.78 0.95 -10.91
C LEU A 191 -4.82 -0.22 -10.63
N ARG A 192 -4.79 -1.25 -11.49
CA ARG A 192 -3.84 -2.34 -11.36
C ARG A 192 -2.41 -1.88 -11.59
N TYR A 193 -2.18 -1.05 -12.62
CA TYR A 193 -0.88 -0.46 -12.89
C TYR A 193 -0.44 0.44 -11.74
N ALA A 194 -1.31 1.35 -11.29
CA ALA A 194 -1.04 2.23 -10.17
C ALA A 194 -0.69 1.47 -8.89
N GLY A 195 -1.44 0.43 -8.55
CA GLY A 195 -1.23 -0.35 -7.32
C GLY A 195 -0.04 -1.32 -7.38
N LEU A 196 0.24 -1.96 -8.52
CA LEU A 196 1.33 -2.95 -8.62
C LEU A 196 2.66 -2.37 -9.06
N VAL A 197 2.65 -1.30 -9.86
CA VAL A 197 3.88 -0.74 -10.42
C VAL A 197 4.26 0.52 -9.66
N GLN A 198 3.39 1.53 -9.65
CA GLN A 198 3.75 2.83 -9.08
C GLN A 198 3.85 2.79 -7.56
N LEU A 199 2.87 2.21 -6.87
CA LEU A 199 2.93 2.08 -5.41
C LEU A 199 4.10 1.20 -4.96
N ASN A 200 4.38 0.10 -5.66
CA ASN A 200 5.57 -0.71 -5.36
C ASN A 200 6.88 0.05 -5.65
N SER A 201 6.92 0.93 -6.66
CA SER A 201 8.08 1.79 -6.91
C SER A 201 8.34 2.74 -5.74
N LEU A 202 7.30 3.24 -5.08
CA LEU A 202 7.42 4.04 -3.86
C LEU A 202 7.85 3.17 -2.67
N LEU A 203 7.27 1.99 -2.51
CA LEU A 203 7.68 1.07 -1.43
C LEU A 203 9.14 0.61 -1.59
N ASP A 204 9.64 0.52 -2.82
CA ASP A 204 11.02 0.16 -3.13
C ASP A 204 12.04 1.24 -2.73
N THR A 205 11.62 2.50 -2.52
CA THR A 205 12.52 3.56 -2.03
C THR A 205 12.81 3.41 -0.54
N VAL A 206 12.01 2.63 0.19
CA VAL A 206 12.25 2.34 1.61
C VAL A 206 13.38 1.31 1.69
N SER A 207 14.58 1.78 2.02
CA SER A 207 15.71 0.91 2.33
C SER A 207 15.36 -0.02 3.49
N VAL A 208 15.86 -1.26 3.50
CA VAL A 208 15.72 -2.19 4.66
C VAL A 208 16.87 -2.05 5.64
N ARG A 209 17.96 -1.44 5.19
CA ARG A 209 19.18 -1.21 5.94
C ARG A 209 19.63 0.21 5.67
N SER A 210 19.89 0.95 6.74
CA SER A 210 20.28 2.36 6.65
C SER A 210 21.32 2.70 7.72
N PRO A 211 22.27 3.60 7.41
CA PRO A 211 23.12 4.18 8.44
C PRO A 211 22.26 4.96 9.43
N VAL A 212 22.62 4.88 10.71
CA VAL A 212 22.02 5.69 11.77
C VAL A 212 22.86 6.94 11.97
N ASP A 213 24.17 6.77 12.00
CA ASP A 213 25.21 7.79 12.07
C ASP A 213 26.46 7.30 11.31
N GLU A 214 27.60 7.97 11.49
CA GLU A 214 28.89 7.56 10.89
C GLU A 214 29.48 6.27 11.48
N HIS A 215 28.93 5.74 12.57
CA HIS A 215 29.46 4.59 13.28
C HIS A 215 28.67 3.31 13.01
N ILE A 216 27.33 3.37 13.10
CA ILE A 216 26.49 2.18 13.09
C ILE A 216 25.35 2.26 12.07
N SER A 217 24.80 1.10 11.74
CA SER A 217 23.66 0.96 10.84
C SER A 217 22.57 0.11 11.47
N ILE A 218 21.35 0.22 10.96
CA ILE A 218 20.19 -0.55 11.40
C ILE A 218 19.64 -1.43 10.25
N ASP A 219 19.28 -2.66 10.56
CA ASP A 219 18.53 -3.60 9.73
C ASP A 219 17.08 -3.70 10.22
N TYR A 220 16.17 -3.09 9.48
CA TYR A 220 14.73 -3.13 9.68
C TYR A 220 14.04 -3.81 8.50
N SER A 221 14.65 -4.87 7.98
CA SER A 221 13.94 -5.84 7.14
C SER A 221 12.75 -6.47 7.89
N LEU A 222 11.65 -6.68 7.18
CA LEU A 222 10.53 -7.49 7.66
C LEU A 222 10.98 -8.94 7.85
N LEU A 223 10.45 -9.58 8.89
CA LEU A 223 10.69 -11.00 9.19
C LEU A 223 9.64 -11.91 8.57
N SER A 224 8.45 -11.38 8.28
CA SER A 224 7.36 -12.12 7.66
C SER A 224 6.43 -11.19 6.87
N SER A 225 5.52 -11.78 6.08
CA SER A 225 4.48 -10.99 5.42
C SER A 225 3.54 -10.35 6.45
N PRO A 226 3.00 -9.15 6.18
CA PRO A 226 2.17 -8.44 7.13
C PRO A 226 0.96 -9.24 7.60
N VAL A 227 0.60 -9.10 8.87
CA VAL A 227 -0.55 -9.77 9.47
C VAL A 227 -1.70 -8.79 9.54
N VAL A 228 -2.79 -9.09 8.83
CA VAL A 228 -3.99 -8.24 8.80
C VAL A 228 -5.10 -8.86 9.64
N SER A 229 -5.57 -8.10 10.63
CA SER A 229 -6.77 -8.35 11.42
C SER A 229 -7.89 -7.39 10.99
N PRO A 230 -9.14 -7.52 11.49
CA PRO A 230 -10.24 -6.66 11.04
C PRO A 230 -10.03 -5.15 11.24
N ASP A 231 -9.18 -4.75 12.19
CA ASP A 231 -8.96 -3.37 12.64
C ASP A 231 -7.48 -2.97 12.71
N THR A 232 -6.57 -3.89 12.40
CA THR A 232 -5.11 -3.69 12.54
C THR A 232 -4.31 -4.36 11.44
N LEU A 233 -3.16 -3.74 11.13
CA LEU A 233 -2.10 -4.26 10.28
C LEU A 233 -0.81 -4.28 11.09
N ASP A 234 -0.28 -5.48 11.32
CA ASP A 234 0.93 -5.71 12.10
C ASP A 234 2.12 -6.05 11.18
N LEU A 235 3.24 -5.38 11.44
CA LEU A 235 4.50 -5.51 10.73
C LEU A 235 5.61 -5.91 11.72
N ASP A 236 6.18 -7.08 11.53
CA ASP A 236 7.25 -7.61 12.37
C ASP A 236 8.61 -7.35 11.69
N PHE A 237 9.42 -6.49 12.31
CA PHE A 237 10.72 -6.06 11.81
C PHE A 237 11.87 -6.68 12.60
N LYS A 238 12.99 -6.89 11.92
CA LYS A 238 14.23 -7.38 12.53
C LYS A 238 14.75 -6.43 13.60
N GLY A 239 14.82 -5.13 13.30
CA GLY A 239 15.18 -4.07 14.25
C GLY A 239 16.52 -4.31 14.95
N MET A 240 17.56 -4.60 14.17
CA MET A 240 18.90 -4.95 14.68
C MET A 240 19.92 -3.90 14.24
N PHE A 241 20.70 -3.38 15.18
CA PHE A 241 21.82 -2.50 14.87
C PHE A 241 23.12 -3.28 14.74
N TYR A 242 23.99 -2.85 13.85
CA TYR A 242 25.30 -3.47 13.59
C TYR A 242 26.35 -2.41 13.29
N TYR A 243 27.59 -2.69 13.71
CA TYR A 243 28.76 -1.88 13.37
C TYR A 243 29.30 -2.26 11.99
N ARG A 244 29.46 -3.58 11.72
CA ARG A 244 29.87 -4.09 10.40
C ARG A 244 28.79 -4.92 9.74
N TRP A 245 28.70 -4.84 8.42
CA TRP A 245 27.63 -5.45 7.60
C TRP A 245 27.38 -6.96 7.82
N ASN A 246 28.40 -7.71 8.21
CA ASN A 246 28.33 -9.16 8.39
C ASN A 246 28.08 -9.60 9.83
N GLU A 247 27.95 -8.67 10.77
CA GLU A 247 27.70 -8.99 12.17
C GLU A 247 26.22 -9.25 12.41
N THR A 248 25.93 -10.36 13.09
CA THR A 248 24.57 -10.71 13.49
C THR A 248 24.56 -11.08 14.96
N LEU A 249 23.78 -10.34 15.74
CA LEU A 249 23.52 -10.68 17.13
C LEU A 249 22.37 -11.68 17.21
N ALA A 250 22.53 -12.75 17.99
CA ALA A 250 21.46 -13.73 18.21
C ALA A 250 20.31 -13.09 19.01
N ASN A 251 19.07 -13.20 18.51
CA ASN A 251 17.90 -12.69 19.21
C ASN A 251 17.39 -13.71 20.24
N GLN A 252 17.54 -13.39 21.52
CA GLN A 252 17.01 -14.16 22.66
C GLN A 252 15.87 -13.42 23.38
N ALA A 253 15.46 -12.24 22.89
CA ALA A 253 14.44 -11.44 23.54
C ALA A 253 13.04 -12.03 23.35
N VAL A 254 12.12 -11.60 24.21
CA VAL A 254 10.69 -11.88 24.06
C VAL A 254 10.11 -10.99 22.95
N ALA A 255 9.19 -11.56 22.16
CA ALA A 255 8.50 -10.79 21.12
C ALA A 255 7.72 -9.62 21.74
N PRO A 256 7.85 -8.40 21.21
CA PRO A 256 7.06 -7.26 21.69
C PRO A 256 5.58 -7.47 21.35
N VAL A 257 4.70 -7.16 22.31
CA VAL A 257 3.24 -7.32 22.18
C VAL A 257 2.58 -5.95 22.25
N ILE A 258 1.70 -5.66 21.28
CA ILE A 258 0.87 -4.47 21.25
C ILE A 258 -0.58 -4.91 21.48
N LYS A 259 -1.28 -4.29 22.42
CA LYS A 259 -2.70 -4.58 22.71
C LYS A 259 -3.60 -3.38 22.38
N GLU A 260 -3.02 -2.21 22.32
CA GLU A 260 -3.68 -0.94 22.16
C GLU A 260 -4.06 -0.69 20.70
N THR A 261 -5.18 0.00 20.49
CA THR A 261 -5.73 0.33 19.16
C THR A 261 -6.24 1.78 19.08
N GLU A 262 -6.00 2.58 20.11
CA GLU A 262 -6.54 3.94 20.26
C GLU A 262 -5.80 5.02 19.47
N ARG A 263 -4.55 4.77 19.07
CA ARG A 263 -3.73 5.68 18.25
C ARG A 263 -3.63 5.16 16.82
N MET A 264 -3.15 6.01 15.91
CA MET A 264 -3.00 5.65 14.49
C MET A 264 -1.94 4.58 14.29
N VAL A 265 -0.80 4.73 14.95
CA VAL A 265 0.36 3.84 14.85
C VAL A 265 0.88 3.54 16.24
N TYR A 266 1.24 2.28 16.47
CA TYR A 266 1.98 1.83 17.63
C TYR A 266 3.29 1.21 17.21
N VAL A 267 4.34 1.50 17.95
CA VAL A 267 5.66 0.89 17.79
C VAL A 267 6.08 0.28 19.12
N ALA A 268 6.48 -0.99 19.08
CA ALA A 268 6.97 -1.70 20.26
C ALA A 268 8.34 -2.31 19.96
N PHE A 269 9.26 -2.10 20.90
CA PHE A 269 10.64 -2.55 20.80
C PHE A 269 10.90 -3.65 21.82
N SER A 270 11.59 -4.71 21.42
CA SER A 270 12.11 -5.70 22.38
C SER A 270 13.47 -5.27 22.93
N GLU A 271 13.90 -5.93 24.00
CA GLU A 271 15.24 -5.73 24.58
C GLU A 271 16.34 -5.94 23.54
N TYR A 272 16.14 -6.83 22.57
CA TYR A 272 17.08 -7.08 21.48
C TYR A 272 17.38 -5.83 20.64
N PHE A 273 16.38 -4.98 20.40
CA PHE A 273 16.58 -3.72 19.67
C PHE A 273 17.61 -2.84 20.38
N PHE A 274 17.42 -2.60 21.67
CA PHE A 274 18.32 -1.76 22.47
C PHE A 274 19.69 -2.42 22.72
N ASN A 275 19.71 -3.72 22.99
CA ASN A 275 20.95 -4.46 23.22
C ASN A 275 21.83 -4.49 21.96
N SER A 276 21.23 -4.65 20.77
CA SER A 276 21.98 -4.60 19.52
C SER A 276 22.56 -3.21 19.24
N ALA A 277 21.84 -2.14 19.60
CA ALA A 277 22.36 -0.78 19.49
C ALA A 277 23.57 -0.56 20.41
N MET A 278 23.47 -0.99 21.66
CA MET A 278 24.55 -0.88 22.64
C MET A 278 25.78 -1.70 22.22
N ASP A 279 25.58 -2.93 21.76
CA ASP A 279 26.63 -3.80 21.24
C ASP A 279 27.33 -3.18 20.02
N ALA A 280 26.58 -2.63 19.07
CA ALA A 280 27.14 -1.98 17.89
C ALA A 280 28.01 -0.76 18.26
N TYR A 281 27.54 0.11 19.15
CA TYR A 281 28.33 1.27 19.61
C TYR A 281 29.55 0.85 20.46
N TYR A 282 29.40 -0.19 21.27
CA TYR A 282 30.53 -0.76 22.02
C TYR A 282 31.62 -1.28 21.09
N GLN A 283 31.24 -2.02 20.04
CA GLN A 283 32.17 -2.54 19.03
C GLN A 283 32.78 -1.43 18.18
N ALA A 284 32.06 -0.32 17.95
CA ALA A 284 32.59 0.87 17.29
C ALA A 284 33.64 1.61 18.15
N GLY A 285 33.74 1.31 19.46
CA GLY A 285 34.71 1.93 20.36
C GLY A 285 34.39 3.37 20.77
N VAL A 286 33.14 3.81 20.55
CA VAL A 286 32.72 5.21 20.80
C VAL A 286 32.06 5.43 22.15
N LEU A 287 31.82 4.36 22.91
CA LEU A 287 31.30 4.44 24.28
C LEU A 287 32.41 4.78 25.28
N SER A 288 33.02 5.95 25.11
CA SER A 288 34.04 6.48 26.02
C SER A 288 33.79 7.96 26.29
N MET A 289 34.13 8.40 27.51
CA MET A 289 34.04 9.80 27.91
C MET A 289 35.28 10.14 28.74
N GLU A 290 36.03 11.14 28.32
CA GLU A 290 37.10 11.74 29.13
C GLU A 290 36.50 12.88 29.94
N ILE A 291 36.64 12.82 31.26
CA ILE A 291 36.17 13.87 32.17
C ILE A 291 37.38 14.71 32.58
N ALA A 292 37.38 15.99 32.18
CA ALA A 292 38.42 16.92 32.60
C ALA A 292 38.25 17.27 34.09
N GLY A 293 39.35 17.47 34.82
CA GLY A 293 39.33 17.71 36.27
C GLY A 293 38.51 18.92 36.74
N GLU A 294 38.22 19.87 35.84
CA GLU A 294 37.37 21.04 36.11
C GLU A 294 35.87 20.71 36.13
N GLU A 295 35.45 19.61 35.50
CA GLU A 295 34.05 19.16 35.42
C GLU A 295 33.63 18.30 36.60
N VAL A 296 34.60 17.84 37.40
CA VAL A 296 34.34 17.05 38.61
C VAL A 296 33.89 17.99 39.73
N ARG A 297 32.60 17.94 40.10
CA ARG A 297 32.07 18.67 41.26
C ARG A 297 32.93 18.36 42.49
N ARG A 298 33.29 19.41 43.25
CA ARG A 298 34.17 19.34 44.44
C ARG A 298 33.71 18.37 45.52
N ASP A 299 32.46 17.90 45.46
CA ASP A 299 31.88 16.97 46.42
C ASP A 299 32.17 15.48 46.09
N GLY A 300 32.92 15.19 45.02
CA GLY A 300 33.53 13.87 44.76
C GLY A 300 32.56 12.74 44.38
N VAL A 301 31.24 12.98 44.34
CA VAL A 301 30.24 11.97 43.97
C VAL A 301 29.84 12.12 42.50
N VAL A 302 30.30 11.18 41.67
CA VAL A 302 29.81 11.00 40.30
C VAL A 302 28.64 10.01 40.34
N GLY A 303 27.42 10.50 40.22
CA GLY A 303 26.23 9.67 40.09
C GLY A 303 26.01 9.29 38.62
N VAL A 304 26.15 8.01 38.28
CA VAL A 304 25.77 7.50 36.94
C VAL A 304 24.36 6.92 37.04
N GLN A 305 23.40 7.54 36.36
CA GLN A 305 22.03 7.07 36.30
C GLN A 305 21.74 6.52 34.91
N MET A 306 21.70 5.19 34.77
CA MET A 306 21.30 4.53 33.53
C MET A 306 19.78 4.30 33.53
N GLY A 307 19.08 4.84 32.53
CA GLY A 307 17.66 4.58 32.29
C GLY A 307 17.47 3.50 31.24
N GLY A 308 16.86 2.37 31.61
CA GLY A 308 16.46 1.31 30.68
C GLY A 308 15.01 0.92 30.92
N GLY A 309 14.18 0.99 29.89
CA GLY A 309 12.80 0.53 29.92
C GLY A 309 12.31 0.14 28.53
N ALA A 310 11.72 -1.05 28.40
CA ALA A 310 10.95 -1.41 27.23
C ALA A 310 9.67 -0.56 27.18
N GLY A 311 9.30 -0.07 26.00
CA GLY A 311 8.18 0.85 25.84
C GLY A 311 7.40 0.61 24.57
N VAL A 312 6.10 0.87 24.64
CA VAL A 312 5.22 1.00 23.48
C VAL A 312 5.00 2.49 23.25
N LEU A 313 5.36 2.98 22.07
CA LEU A 313 5.09 4.35 21.67
C LEU A 313 3.84 4.39 20.81
N GLY A 314 2.84 5.15 21.24
CA GLY A 314 1.65 5.45 20.43
C GLY A 314 1.81 6.81 19.75
N VAL A 315 1.69 6.84 18.42
CA VAL A 315 1.83 8.06 17.62
C VAL A 315 0.47 8.44 17.02
N GLN A 316 0.17 9.74 17.11
CA GLN A 316 -0.95 10.38 16.42
C GLN A 316 -0.37 11.29 15.34
N MET A 317 -0.71 11.04 14.08
CA MET A 317 -0.35 11.93 12.97
C MET A 317 -1.45 12.99 12.85
N GLY A 318 -1.05 14.26 12.72
CA GLY A 318 -1.93 15.41 12.56
C GLY A 318 -2.18 15.76 11.11
#